data_AF-A0A3C1BNR2-F1
#
_entry.id   AF-A0A3C1BNR2-F1
#
_cell.length_a   1.000
_cell.length_b   1.000
_cell.length_c   1.000
_cell.angle_alpha   90.00
_cell.angle_beta   90.00
_cell.angle_gamma   90.00
#
_symmetry.space_group_name_H-M   'P 1'
#
loop_
_entity.id
_entity.type
_entity.pdbx_description
1 polymer ?
#
loop_
_entity_poly.entity_id
_entity_poly.type
_entity_poly.pdbx_seq_one_letter_code
_entity_poly.pdbx_strand_id
1 'polypeptide(L)'
;GHAGFELEKSLDDLMAGHFHMKTTGKYIHEWGIGRHLLGSQLYDYWRDPAGFILEHWTDGDLMTADQPPQDVSIVDVIKGQYGPIPHSSFNMSLPVEAVDEFREALPSLTEMIVKAVEGPKT
;
A
#
# COMPACT_ATOMS: atom_id res chain seq x y z
N GLY A 1 5.14 3.83 -7.99
CA GLY A 1 4.28 4.94 -7.50
C GLY A 1 2.83 4.51 -7.52
N HIS A 2 1.96 5.18 -6.78
CA HIS A 2 0.50 4.98 -6.82
C HIS A 2 -0.23 6.33 -6.88
N ALA A 3 -1.51 6.30 -7.24
CA ALA A 3 -2.41 7.44 -7.11
C ALA A 3 -3.44 7.15 -6.02
N GLY A 4 -3.69 8.12 -5.13
CA GLY A 4 -4.65 7.96 -4.04
C GLY A 4 -5.92 8.79 -4.26
N PHE A 5 -7.05 8.21 -3.90
CA PHE A 5 -8.38 8.80 -3.97
C PHE A 5 -9.03 8.76 -2.59
N GLU A 6 -9.36 9.94 -2.08
CA GLU A 6 -10.08 10.09 -0.83
C GLU A 6 -11.54 9.67 -0.98
N LEU A 7 -12.04 8.89 -0.02
CA LEU A 7 -13.45 8.52 0.08
C LEU A 7 -14.23 9.54 0.91
N GLU A 8 -15.52 9.68 0.61
CA GLU A 8 -16.30 10.84 1.05
C GLU A 8 -16.60 10.87 2.55
N LYS A 9 -16.90 9.73 3.21
CA LYS A 9 -17.48 9.75 4.56
C LYS A 9 -16.65 9.10 5.64
N SER A 10 -16.26 7.83 5.46
CA SER A 10 -15.72 7.06 6.58
C SER A 10 -15.07 5.75 6.16
N LEU A 11 -14.57 5.03 7.17
CA LEU A 11 -14.19 3.62 7.07
C LEU A 11 -15.29 2.74 6.45
N ASP A 12 -16.57 3.07 6.61
CA ASP A 12 -17.65 2.25 6.03
C ASP A 12 -17.62 2.29 4.50
N ASP A 13 -17.32 3.44 3.89
CA ASP A 13 -17.15 3.57 2.44
C ASP A 13 -15.93 2.78 1.97
N LEU A 14 -14.84 2.80 2.74
CA LEU A 14 -13.64 2.01 2.46
C LEU A 14 -13.95 0.52 2.48
N MET A 15 -14.67 0.04 3.50
CA MET A 15 -15.06 -1.36 3.63
C MET A 15 -16.06 -1.78 2.52
N ALA A 16 -17.03 -0.93 2.20
CA ALA A 16 -17.98 -1.19 1.12
C ALA A 16 -17.26 -1.30 -0.23
N GLY A 17 -16.35 -0.37 -0.52
CA GLY A 17 -15.48 -0.40 -1.70
C GLY A 17 -14.62 -1.66 -1.73
N HIS A 18 -13.96 -2.02 -0.62
CA HIS A 18 -13.15 -3.23 -0.49
C HIS A 18 -13.93 -4.50 -0.89
N PHE A 19 -15.11 -4.70 -0.31
CA PHE A 19 -15.93 -5.87 -0.62
C PHE A 19 -16.45 -5.83 -2.05
N HIS A 20 -16.86 -4.66 -2.56
CA HIS A 20 -17.25 -4.52 -3.96
C HIS A 20 -16.12 -4.96 -4.89
N MET A 21 -14.90 -4.42 -4.71
CA MET A 21 -13.73 -4.74 -5.53
C MET A 21 -13.43 -6.25 -5.52
N LYS A 22 -13.46 -6.89 -4.34
CA LYS A 22 -13.31 -8.35 -4.22
C LYS A 22 -14.34 -9.13 -5.04
N THR A 23 -15.60 -8.69 -5.07
CA THR A 23 -16.65 -9.41 -5.82
C THR A 23 -16.51 -9.30 -7.33
N THR A 24 -15.87 -8.23 -7.83
CA THR A 24 -15.72 -8.06 -9.28
C THR A 24 -14.74 -9.04 -9.91
N GLY A 25 -13.73 -9.48 -9.16
CA GLY A 25 -12.63 -10.32 -9.67
C GLY A 25 -11.76 -9.66 -10.74
N LYS A 26 -11.88 -8.35 -10.95
CA LYS A 26 -11.17 -7.60 -12.03
C LYS A 26 -9.85 -6.98 -11.59
N TYR A 27 -9.65 -6.84 -10.29
CA TYR A 27 -8.56 -6.07 -9.69
C TYR A 27 -7.75 -6.97 -8.78
N ILE A 28 -6.43 -6.76 -8.76
CA ILE A 28 -5.56 -7.47 -7.83
C ILE A 28 -5.52 -6.69 -6.52
N HIS A 29 -5.74 -7.38 -5.41
CA HIS A 29 -5.57 -6.79 -4.09
C HIS A 29 -4.07 -6.60 -3.81
N GLU A 30 -3.62 -5.37 -3.58
CA GLU A 30 -2.19 -5.03 -3.55
C GLU A 30 -1.67 -4.86 -2.12
N TRP A 31 -2.40 -4.12 -1.29
CA TRP A 31 -2.09 -3.97 0.12
C TRP A 31 -3.39 -3.73 0.87
N GLY A 32 -3.77 -4.71 1.68
CA GLY A 32 -5.07 -4.74 2.32
C GLY A 32 -5.29 -3.69 3.40
N ILE A 33 -6.54 -3.62 3.87
CA ILE A 33 -7.00 -2.59 4.80
C ILE A 33 -6.06 -2.42 5.98
N GLY A 34 -5.57 -1.19 6.15
CA GLY A 34 -4.66 -0.82 7.24
C GLY A 34 -4.75 0.67 7.55
N ARG A 35 -3.86 1.12 8.43
CA ARG A 35 -3.69 2.54 8.77
C ARG A 35 -2.23 2.91 8.74
N HIS A 36 -1.87 3.95 8.00
CA HIS A 36 -0.48 4.42 7.94
C HIS A 36 -0.04 5.01 9.27
N LEU A 37 1.24 4.85 9.62
CA LEU A 37 1.82 5.55 10.75
C LEU A 37 1.90 7.07 10.46
N LEU A 38 2.38 7.43 9.27
CA LEU A 38 2.50 8.81 8.82
C LEU A 38 1.20 9.25 8.13
N GLY A 39 0.71 10.43 8.48
CA GLY A 39 -0.55 10.98 7.96
C GLY A 39 -1.80 10.26 8.46
N SER A 40 -1.67 9.20 9.26
CA SER A 40 -2.75 8.46 9.95
C SER A 40 -3.87 7.92 9.05
N GLN A 41 -3.82 8.07 7.72
CA GLN A 41 -4.94 7.67 6.87
C GLN A 41 -5.17 6.16 6.87
N LEU A 42 -6.45 5.77 6.86
CA LEU A 42 -6.89 4.43 6.51
C LEU A 42 -6.70 4.22 5.01
N TYR A 43 -6.27 3.03 4.61
CA TYR A 43 -6.00 2.73 3.21
C TYR A 43 -6.51 1.35 2.81
N ASP A 44 -6.75 1.16 1.51
CA ASP A 44 -6.87 -0.13 0.83
C ASP A 44 -6.35 0.02 -0.60
N TYR A 45 -5.34 -0.77 -0.98
CA TYR A 45 -4.67 -0.64 -2.27
C TYR A 45 -5.06 -1.75 -3.25
N TRP A 46 -5.29 -1.35 -4.48
CA TRP A 46 -5.70 -2.21 -5.58
C TRP A 46 -4.84 -1.96 -6.81
N ARG A 47 -4.56 -3.00 -7.58
CA ARG A 47 -3.91 -2.89 -8.88
C ARG A 47 -4.94 -3.08 -9.99
N ASP A 48 -4.94 -2.14 -10.92
CA ASP A 48 -5.82 -2.15 -12.08
C ASP A 48 -5.33 -3.12 -13.18
N PRO A 49 -6.16 -3.43 -14.19
CA PRO A 49 -5.76 -4.29 -15.30
C PRO A 49 -4.60 -3.74 -16.16
N ALA A 50 -4.29 -2.45 -16.05
CA ALA A 50 -3.15 -1.83 -16.73
C ALA A 50 -1.86 -1.89 -15.88
N GLY A 51 -1.93 -2.45 -14.67
CA GLY A 51 -0.79 -2.60 -13.76
C GLY A 51 -0.54 -1.41 -12.84
N PHE A 52 -1.40 -0.38 -12.84
CA PHE A 52 -1.27 0.76 -11.93
C PHE A 52 -1.83 0.44 -10.55
N ILE A 53 -1.15 0.92 -9.50
CA ILE A 53 -1.61 0.81 -8.13
C ILE A 53 -2.41 2.05 -7.77
N LEU A 54 -3.63 1.84 -7.27
CA LEU A 54 -4.55 2.87 -6.82
C LEU A 54 -4.86 2.63 -5.33
N GLU A 55 -4.86 3.71 -4.57
CA GLU A 55 -5.21 3.73 -3.15
C GLU A 55 -6.61 4.31 -2.98
N HIS A 56 -7.48 3.60 -2.27
CA HIS A 56 -8.66 4.19 -1.66
C HIS A 56 -8.31 4.52 -0.20
N TRP A 57 -8.51 5.77 0.22
CA TRP A 57 -8.15 6.19 1.57
C TRP A 57 -9.18 7.13 2.21
N THR A 58 -9.13 7.26 3.53
CA THR A 58 -9.98 8.18 4.32
C THR A 58 -9.32 8.45 5.68
N ASP A 59 -9.79 9.47 6.41
CA ASP A 59 -9.43 9.71 7.81
C ASP A 59 -7.92 10.00 8.02
N GLY A 60 -7.36 10.86 7.17
CA GLY A 60 -5.99 11.35 7.28
C GLY A 60 -5.85 12.58 8.17
N ASP A 61 -4.65 12.78 8.71
CA ASP A 61 -4.29 13.98 9.48
C ASP A 61 -4.30 15.22 8.58
N LEU A 62 -4.90 16.30 9.07
CA LEU A 62 -4.82 17.61 8.41
C LEU A 62 -3.60 18.38 8.87
N MET A 63 -2.67 18.60 7.96
CA MET A 63 -1.45 19.35 8.19
C MET A 63 -1.59 20.77 7.65
N THR A 64 -1.11 21.76 8.41
CA THR A 64 -0.97 23.14 7.91
C THR A 64 0.47 23.38 7.44
N ALA A 65 0.67 24.43 6.65
CA ALA A 65 2.01 24.84 6.20
C ALA A 65 2.93 25.31 7.34
N ASP A 66 2.40 25.48 8.56
CA ASP A 66 3.18 25.87 9.74
C ASP A 66 4.02 24.71 10.31
N GLN A 67 3.72 23.47 9.92
CA GLN A 67 4.48 22.31 10.33
C GLN A 67 5.61 22.02 9.34
N PRO A 68 6.89 22.13 9.74
CA PRO A 68 8.00 21.82 8.85
C PRO A 68 8.10 20.31 8.60
N PRO A 69 8.59 19.89 7.42
CA PRO A 69 8.82 18.49 7.12
C PRO A 69 9.82 17.88 8.10
N GLN A 70 9.66 16.59 8.38
CA GLN A 70 10.54 15.82 9.26
C GLN A 70 11.23 14.71 8.45
N ASP A 71 12.50 14.46 8.76
CA ASP A 71 13.20 13.28 8.26
C ASP A 71 12.78 12.06 9.08
N VAL A 72 12.32 11.02 8.39
CA VAL A 72 11.83 9.77 8.99
C VAL A 72 12.52 8.58 8.34
N SER A 73 12.55 7.45 9.04
CA SER A 73 13.12 6.23 8.46
C SER A 73 12.21 5.68 7.36
N ILE A 74 12.79 5.00 6.37
CA ILE A 74 12.01 4.29 5.34
C ILE A 74 11.07 3.23 5.95
N VAL A 75 11.43 2.69 7.11
CA VAL A 75 10.60 1.74 7.85
C VAL A 75 9.32 2.41 8.33
N ASP A 76 9.40 3.64 8.85
CA ASP A 76 8.22 4.38 9.33
C ASP A 76 7.29 4.78 8.18
N VAL A 77 7.83 4.99 6.97
CA VAL A 77 7.05 5.28 5.76
C VAL A 77 6.17 4.11 5.32
N ILE A 78 6.66 2.88 5.47
CA ILE A 78 5.94 1.66 5.03
C ILE A 78 5.22 0.95 6.17
N LYS A 79 5.34 1.44 7.40
CA LYS A 79 4.77 0.82 8.58
C LYS A 79 3.32 1.25 8.75
N GLY A 80 2.44 0.26 8.78
CA GLY A 80 1.08 0.45 9.28
C GLY A 80 1.06 0.44 10.81
N GLN A 81 0.18 1.24 11.41
CA GLN A 81 -0.21 1.06 12.82
C GLN A 81 -0.87 -0.32 13.02
N TYR A 82 -1.67 -0.73 12.04
CA TYR A 82 -2.26 -2.05 11.88
C TYR A 82 -2.54 -2.33 10.39
N GLY A 83 -2.84 -3.58 10.07
CA GLY A 83 -3.08 -4.06 8.70
C GLY A 83 -2.09 -5.17 8.30
N PRO A 84 -2.24 -5.73 7.09
CA PRO A 84 -1.32 -6.73 6.57
C PRO A 84 0.03 -6.10 6.17
N ILE A 85 1.05 -6.96 6.05
CA ILE A 85 2.33 -6.56 5.45
C ILE A 85 2.11 -6.39 3.93
N PRO A 86 2.62 -5.31 3.30
CA PRO A 86 2.51 -5.13 1.86
C PRO A 86 3.22 -6.23 1.09
N HIS A 87 2.63 -6.63 -0.03
CA HIS A 87 3.32 -7.46 -1.01
C HIS A 87 4.57 -6.77 -1.53
N SER A 88 5.58 -7.55 -1.90
CA SER A 88 6.83 -7.04 -2.48
C SER A 88 6.63 -6.21 -3.75
N SER A 89 5.55 -6.48 -4.50
CA SER A 89 5.18 -5.76 -5.73
C SER A 89 4.68 -4.33 -5.46
N PHE A 90 4.46 -3.97 -4.20
CA PHE A 90 3.98 -2.65 -3.84
C PHE A 90 4.96 -1.57 -4.31
N ASN A 91 4.41 -0.48 -4.84
CA ASN A 91 5.14 0.63 -5.45
C ASN A 91 5.91 0.30 -6.75
N MET A 92 5.83 -0.94 -7.26
CA MET A 92 6.44 -1.35 -8.53
C MET A 92 5.46 -1.24 -9.71
N SER A 93 5.99 -0.77 -10.85
CA SER A 93 5.30 -0.83 -12.14
C SER A 93 5.61 -2.16 -12.81
N LEU A 94 4.71 -3.13 -12.63
CA LEU A 94 4.80 -4.47 -13.21
C LEU A 94 3.58 -4.73 -14.11
N PRO A 95 3.75 -5.42 -15.25
CA PRO A 95 2.63 -6.03 -15.95
C PRO A 95 1.86 -6.96 -15.01
N VAL A 96 0.53 -6.96 -15.09
CA VAL A 96 -0.37 -7.71 -14.21
C VAL A 96 -0.02 -9.20 -14.22
N GLU A 97 0.38 -9.73 -15.37
CA GLU A 97 0.72 -11.13 -15.58
C GLU A 97 1.99 -11.57 -14.85
N ALA A 98 2.86 -10.61 -14.48
CA ALA A 98 4.12 -10.87 -13.79
C ALA A 98 4.00 -10.71 -12.26
N VAL A 99 2.86 -10.22 -11.75
CA VAL A 99 2.71 -9.88 -10.32
C VAL A 99 2.78 -11.11 -9.43
N ASP A 100 2.08 -12.19 -9.80
CA ASP A 100 2.02 -13.39 -8.96
C ASP A 100 3.38 -14.11 -8.93
N GLU A 101 4.04 -14.27 -10.08
CA GLU A 101 5.39 -14.83 -10.15
C GLU A 101 6.39 -14.02 -9.30
N PHE A 102 6.30 -12.69 -9.35
CA PHE A 102 7.15 -11.82 -8.55
C PHE A 102 6.92 -12.00 -7.04
N ARG A 103 5.64 -12.08 -6.62
CA ARG A 103 5.25 -12.29 -5.22
C ARG A 103 5.65 -13.68 -4.72
N GLU A 104 5.65 -14.70 -5.57
CA GLU A 104 6.15 -16.02 -5.18
C GLU A 104 7.66 -16.02 -4.94
N ALA A 105 8.42 -15.32 -5.78
CA ALA A 105 9.89 -15.23 -5.64
C ALA A 105 10.33 -14.37 -4.45
N LEU A 106 9.58 -13.32 -4.13
CA LEU A 106 9.81 -12.42 -3.01
C LEU A 106 8.45 -12.10 -2.35
N PRO A 107 8.02 -12.81 -1.29
CA PRO A 107 6.65 -12.67 -0.80
C PRO A 107 6.37 -11.38 -0.03
N SER A 108 7.38 -10.78 0.59
CA SER A 108 7.20 -9.65 1.52
C SER A 108 8.10 -8.47 1.19
N LEU A 109 7.54 -7.25 1.24
CA LEU A 109 8.33 -6.01 1.12
C LEU A 109 9.38 -5.92 2.24
N THR A 110 9.05 -6.37 3.45
CA THR A 110 9.99 -6.41 4.57
C THR A 110 11.19 -7.30 4.27
N GLU A 111 10.96 -8.48 3.69
CA GLU A 111 12.06 -9.37 3.29
C GLU A 111 12.94 -8.76 2.21
N MET A 112 12.33 -8.05 1.25
CA MET A 112 13.06 -7.33 0.22
C MET A 112 13.97 -6.24 0.81
N ILE A 113 13.45 -5.46 1.76
CA ILE A 113 14.20 -4.41 2.45
C ILE A 113 15.32 -5.00 3.30
N VAL A 114 15.05 -6.06 4.07
CA VAL A 114 16.07 -6.73 4.88
C VAL A 114 17.18 -7.29 3.98
N LYS A 115 16.86 -7.97 2.87
CA LYS A 115 17.86 -8.45 1.90
C LYS A 115 18.69 -7.31 1.30
N ALA A 116 18.05 -6.19 0.99
CA ALA A 116 18.74 -5.01 0.45
C ALA A 116 19.70 -4.37 1.48
N VAL A 117 19.34 -4.41 2.77
CA VAL A 117 20.16 -3.86 3.87
C VAL A 117 21.29 -4.82 4.29
N GLU A 118 21.05 -6.14 4.30
CA GLU A 118 22.05 -7.14 4.72
C GLU A 118 23.10 -7.43 3.63
N GLY A 119 22.83 -7.13 2.36
CA GLY A 119 23.71 -7.47 1.22
C GLY A 119 23.81 -8.99 0.96
N PRO A 120 24.46 -9.43 -0.13
CA PRO A 120 24.66 -10.85 -0.38
C PRO A 120 25.55 -11.45 0.71
N LYS A 121 25.04 -12.45 1.43
CA LYS A 121 25.86 -13.27 2.33
C LYS A 121 26.83 -14.07 1.47
N THR A 122 28.11 -13.71 1.54
CA THR A 122 29.23 -14.43 0.91
C THR A 122 29.38 -15.82 1.47
#